data_AF-A0A934DWJ4-F1
#
_entry.id   AF-A0A934DWJ4-F1
#
_cell.length_a   1.000
_cell.length_b   1.000
_cell.length_c   1.000
_cell.angle_alpha   90.00
_cell.angle_beta   90.00
_cell.angle_gamma   90.00
#
_symmetry.space_group_name_H-M   'P 1'
#
loop_
_entity.id
_entity.type
_entity.pdbx_description
1 polymer ?
#
loop_
_entity_poly.entity_id
_entity_poly.type
_entity_poly.pdbx_seq_one_letter_code
_entity_poly.pdbx_strand_id
1 'polypeptide(L)'
;MRTIQWIGGLGFVALAGVPFLSCSSDSTPTGYNHGAGGSGASAGSGGGTQGDSSLQDHSSPKDGYAVDWGISKDGTTFDPDAYWANDPPPPQCLDGGVPPVVPGGTPECPDDKNREGCKCPKVGETAACWPGFRKNRNRGICKDGTTTCLQKGENETAWGPCVGYVLPDPNATSGPSACLCFSGGQWKLDNLSPCFGDNGGGPGSMGAVSTIITGGKIDCPPISDPLTKPAQSWSPNTLKVDCAGHFKLCYALKAGKAQTPNATDCLLTKVCVEADYPKPNVVQPFPDLPSWVANTPAEIACAKQFATTGGYGEMSVVGLSVECDEIDDGSGGEKVFNRVNYCPLSCNTNPNLPECQNCQSGGGGNF
;
A
#
# COMPACT_ATOMS: atom_id res chain seq x y z
N MET A 1 52.94 14.64 9.10
CA MET A 1 53.27 16.09 9.06
C MET A 1 52.35 16.79 8.07
N ARG A 2 51.26 17.37 8.56
CA ARG A 2 50.64 18.64 8.14
C ARG A 2 49.64 18.98 9.25
N THR A 3 49.85 20.14 9.84
CA THR A 3 49.25 20.65 11.07
C THR A 3 48.05 21.53 10.75
N ILE A 4 47.08 21.64 11.67
CA ILE A 4 46.29 22.83 12.11
C ILE A 4 45.02 22.28 12.81
N GLN A 5 45.00 22.17 14.14
CA GLN A 5 44.54 23.16 15.14
C GLN A 5 43.03 23.50 15.06
N TRP A 6 42.28 23.05 16.07
CA TRP A 6 41.12 23.78 16.61
C TRP A 6 41.22 23.83 18.14
N ILE A 7 40.94 25.03 18.64
CA ILE A 7 41.12 25.52 20.00
C ILE A 7 39.89 25.19 20.86
N GLY A 8 40.15 25.12 22.16
CA GLY A 8 39.23 24.74 23.23
C GLY A 8 37.90 25.48 23.32
N GLY A 9 36.97 24.80 23.98
CA GLY A 9 35.73 25.32 24.54
C GLY A 9 35.31 24.45 25.71
N LEU A 10 35.94 24.68 26.88
CA LEU A 10 35.55 24.13 28.16
C LEU A 10 34.22 24.74 28.59
N GLY A 11 33.17 23.92 28.68
CA GLY A 11 31.88 24.29 29.27
C GLY A 11 31.45 23.21 30.26
N PHE A 12 31.90 23.34 31.50
CA PHE A 12 31.40 22.59 32.66
C PHE A 12 29.98 23.06 32.99
N VAL A 13 29.01 22.16 33.00
CA VAL A 13 27.78 22.32 33.80
C VAL A 13 27.56 21.01 34.55
N ALA A 14 27.71 21.09 35.87
CA ALA A 14 27.37 20.05 36.82
C ALA A 14 25.93 20.25 37.29
N LEU A 15 25.12 19.18 37.32
CA LEU A 15 23.92 19.07 38.14
C LEU A 15 23.78 17.64 38.66
N ALA A 16 23.59 17.54 39.98
CA ALA A 16 23.40 16.34 40.81
C ALA A 16 22.16 15.51 40.38
N GLY A 17 22.13 14.17 40.48
CA GLY A 17 21.89 13.36 41.69
C GLY A 17 20.47 13.64 42.26
N VAL A 18 19.50 12.73 42.47
CA VAL A 18 19.39 11.28 42.82
C VAL A 18 17.85 10.93 42.73
N PRO A 19 17.29 9.77 43.16
CA PRO A 19 17.53 8.34 42.90
C PRO A 19 16.36 7.60 42.19
N PHE A 20 16.66 6.35 41.85
CA PHE A 20 15.78 5.24 41.47
C PHE A 20 14.61 4.97 42.44
N LEU A 21 13.46 4.55 41.88
CA LEU A 21 12.55 3.60 42.53
C LEU A 21 12.30 2.42 41.59
N SER A 22 12.71 1.25 42.06
CA SER A 22 12.51 -0.07 41.47
C SER A 22 11.13 -0.64 41.83
N CYS A 23 10.45 -1.27 40.88
CA CYS A 23 9.58 -2.40 41.16
C CYS A 23 9.89 -3.50 40.13
N SER A 24 10.56 -4.54 40.62
CA SER A 24 10.72 -5.83 39.98
C SER A 24 9.59 -6.74 40.46
N SER A 25 9.06 -7.58 39.57
CA SER A 25 8.58 -8.91 39.95
C SER A 25 8.52 -9.82 38.73
N ASP A 26 9.45 -10.78 38.75
CA ASP A 26 9.48 -12.03 38.01
C ASP A 26 8.15 -12.82 38.07
N SER A 27 7.83 -13.52 36.98
CA SER A 27 7.46 -14.94 37.04
C SER A 27 7.38 -15.57 35.63
N THR A 28 8.45 -16.26 35.23
CA THR A 28 8.39 -17.56 34.52
C THR A 28 8.55 -18.67 35.58
N PRO A 29 8.19 -19.97 35.38
CA PRO A 29 8.36 -20.70 34.12
C PRO A 29 7.43 -21.93 33.84
N THR A 30 7.74 -22.60 32.73
CA THR A 30 7.63 -24.06 32.41
C THR A 30 6.42 -24.69 31.71
N GLY A 31 6.76 -25.46 30.67
CA GLY A 31 5.99 -26.55 30.02
C GLY A 31 6.24 -26.57 28.49
N TYR A 32 7.25 -27.26 27.91
CA TYR A 32 7.29 -28.71 27.56
C TYR A 32 5.90 -29.22 27.06
N ASN A 33 5.69 -29.90 25.93
CA ASN A 33 6.54 -30.80 25.13
C ASN A 33 5.86 -31.23 23.79
N HIS A 34 6.72 -31.69 22.85
CA HIS A 34 6.57 -32.67 21.73
C HIS A 34 5.33 -32.86 20.82
N GLY A 35 5.64 -33.02 19.52
CA GLY A 35 4.90 -33.84 18.54
C GLY A 35 5.22 -33.41 17.09
N ALA A 36 6.31 -33.86 16.45
CA ALA A 36 6.52 -35.13 15.76
C ALA A 36 5.61 -35.39 14.53
N GLY A 37 6.24 -35.49 13.35
CA GLY A 37 5.85 -36.45 12.31
C GLY A 37 5.25 -35.86 11.02
N GLY A 38 5.86 -36.18 9.87
CA GLY A 38 5.16 -36.07 8.59
C GLY A 38 6.01 -35.91 7.34
N SER A 39 6.97 -36.80 7.09
CA SER A 39 7.62 -36.95 5.78
C SER A 39 6.61 -37.43 4.73
N GLY A 40 6.57 -36.81 3.55
CA GLY A 40 5.74 -37.24 2.43
C GLY A 40 6.35 -36.85 1.09
N ALA A 41 7.29 -37.67 0.62
CA ALA A 41 7.75 -37.65 -0.76
C ALA A 41 6.76 -38.44 -1.63
N SER A 42 6.37 -37.87 -2.77
CA SER A 42 5.85 -38.66 -3.89
C SER A 42 6.27 -38.02 -5.21
N ALA A 43 7.23 -38.66 -5.85
CA ALA A 43 7.54 -38.50 -7.25
C ALA A 43 6.39 -39.09 -8.09
N GLY A 44 5.96 -38.36 -9.12
CA GLY A 44 4.99 -38.82 -10.11
C GLY A 44 5.42 -38.35 -11.50
N SER A 45 6.22 -39.17 -12.18
CA SER A 45 6.42 -39.09 -13.62
C SER A 45 5.16 -39.54 -14.34
N GLY A 46 4.66 -38.72 -15.27
CA GLY A 46 3.60 -39.08 -16.20
C GLY A 46 3.81 -38.37 -17.53
N GLY A 47 4.38 -39.10 -18.49
CA GLY A 47 4.47 -38.69 -19.89
C GLY A 47 3.23 -39.08 -20.69
N GLY A 48 3.05 -38.42 -21.84
CA GLY A 48 1.95 -38.59 -22.80
C GLY A 48 1.20 -37.27 -22.95
N THR A 49 0.88 -36.76 -24.13
CA THR A 49 0.90 -37.29 -25.50
C THR A 49 0.76 -36.08 -26.42
N GLN A 50 1.45 -36.11 -27.57
CA GLN A 50 1.24 -35.15 -28.65
C GLN A 50 -0.19 -35.26 -29.18
N GLY A 51 -0.91 -34.14 -29.16
CA GLY A 51 -2.24 -33.97 -29.72
C GLY A 51 -2.29 -32.68 -30.51
N ASP A 52 -2.34 -32.86 -31.82
CA ASP A 52 -2.59 -31.90 -32.89
C ASP A 52 -3.67 -30.86 -32.50
N SER A 53 -3.34 -29.57 -32.62
CA SER A 53 -4.32 -28.47 -32.50
C SER A 53 -4.32 -27.70 -33.81
N SER A 54 -5.38 -27.97 -34.56
CA SER A 54 -5.83 -27.22 -35.70
C SER A 54 -5.99 -25.73 -35.36
N LEU A 55 -5.47 -24.89 -36.24
CA LEU A 55 -5.80 -23.48 -36.35
C LEU A 55 -7.32 -23.33 -36.53
N GLN A 56 -8.00 -22.91 -35.46
CA GLN A 56 -9.36 -22.39 -35.53
C GLN A 56 -9.32 -20.87 -35.56
N ASP A 57 -9.95 -20.38 -36.62
CA ASP A 57 -10.19 -19.01 -37.04
C ASP A 57 -10.84 -18.16 -35.92
N HIS A 58 -10.22 -17.01 -35.60
CA HIS A 58 -10.72 -16.02 -34.65
C HIS A 58 -11.92 -15.28 -35.25
N SER A 59 -13.10 -15.88 -35.12
CA SER A 59 -14.37 -15.16 -35.26
C SER A 59 -14.73 -14.52 -33.91
N SER A 60 -15.05 -13.23 -33.97
CA SER A 60 -15.38 -12.35 -32.85
C SER A 60 -16.39 -12.94 -31.86
N PRO A 61 -16.16 -12.85 -30.54
CA PRO A 61 -17.20 -13.13 -29.56
C PRO A 61 -18.24 -12.00 -29.60
N LYS A 62 -19.47 -12.32 -30.02
CA LYS A 62 -20.67 -11.48 -29.86
C LYS A 62 -21.41 -11.77 -28.55
N ASP A 63 -20.79 -12.48 -27.62
CA ASP A 63 -21.41 -12.83 -26.36
C ASP A 63 -20.95 -11.84 -25.29
N GLY A 64 -21.71 -10.76 -25.20
CA GLY A 64 -21.64 -9.85 -24.07
C GLY A 64 -21.96 -10.61 -22.79
N TYR A 65 -20.96 -10.75 -21.93
CA TYR A 65 -21.17 -11.07 -20.53
C TYR A 65 -21.98 -9.92 -19.92
N ALA A 66 -23.30 -10.07 -19.94
CA ALA A 66 -24.18 -9.33 -19.06
C ALA A 66 -23.84 -9.80 -17.64
N VAL A 67 -22.94 -9.08 -16.98
CA VAL A 67 -22.93 -9.03 -15.52
C VAL A 67 -24.36 -8.71 -15.11
N ASP A 68 -24.93 -9.62 -14.33
CA ASP A 68 -26.31 -9.60 -13.84
C ASP A 68 -26.52 -8.34 -12.98
N TRP A 69 -26.93 -7.25 -13.64
CA TRP A 69 -27.14 -5.93 -13.05
C TRP A 69 -28.42 -5.89 -12.20
N GLY A 70 -28.69 -6.88 -11.37
CA GLY A 70 -29.89 -6.93 -10.53
C GLY A 70 -31.20 -6.71 -11.29
N ILE A 71 -31.21 -6.96 -12.61
CA ILE A 71 -32.41 -6.99 -13.41
C ILE A 71 -32.91 -8.42 -13.27
N SER A 72 -33.97 -8.58 -12.49
CA SER A 72 -34.76 -9.82 -12.40
C SER A 72 -34.84 -10.47 -13.78
N LYS A 73 -34.57 -11.78 -13.89
CA LYS A 73 -34.61 -12.55 -15.16
C LYS A 73 -35.94 -12.43 -15.90
N ASP A 74 -36.96 -11.94 -15.20
CA ASP A 74 -38.34 -11.71 -15.54
C ASP A 74 -38.65 -10.27 -15.99
N GLY A 75 -37.65 -9.38 -16.04
CA GLY A 75 -37.63 -8.14 -16.84
C GLY A 75 -38.74 -7.12 -16.58
N THR A 76 -39.51 -7.22 -15.49
CA THR A 76 -40.76 -6.46 -15.33
C THR A 76 -40.90 -5.66 -14.04
N THR A 77 -39.96 -5.74 -13.10
CA THR A 77 -39.95 -4.82 -11.94
C THR A 77 -38.51 -4.45 -11.58
N PHE A 78 -38.13 -3.23 -11.92
CA PHE A 78 -36.96 -2.59 -11.35
C PHE A 78 -37.33 -2.22 -9.91
N ASP A 79 -36.67 -2.82 -8.93
CA ASP A 79 -36.84 -2.44 -7.54
C ASP A 79 -35.91 -1.25 -7.25
N PRO A 80 -36.44 -0.01 -7.16
CA PRO A 80 -35.66 1.18 -6.88
C PRO A 80 -34.88 1.08 -5.56
N ASP A 81 -35.42 0.36 -4.57
CA ASP A 81 -34.77 0.16 -3.28
C ASP A 81 -33.61 -0.83 -3.42
N ALA A 82 -33.73 -1.83 -4.30
CA ALA A 82 -32.64 -2.76 -4.62
C ALA A 82 -31.49 -2.09 -5.39
N TYR A 83 -31.77 -1.08 -6.23
CA TYR A 83 -30.71 -0.33 -6.91
C TYR A 83 -29.86 0.49 -5.92
N TRP A 84 -30.51 1.22 -5.00
CA TRP A 84 -29.78 1.92 -3.94
C TRP A 84 -29.17 0.99 -2.91
N ALA A 85 -29.69 -0.23 -2.73
CA ALA A 85 -29.04 -1.26 -1.93
C ALA A 85 -27.75 -1.78 -2.57
N ASN A 86 -27.72 -1.91 -3.91
CA ASN A 86 -26.56 -2.43 -4.65
C ASN A 86 -25.54 -1.35 -5.03
N ASP A 87 -25.97 -0.09 -5.16
CA ASP A 87 -25.13 1.05 -5.48
C ASP A 87 -25.52 2.31 -4.68
N PRO A 88 -25.42 2.26 -3.34
CA PRO A 88 -25.79 3.40 -2.50
C PRO A 88 -24.91 4.63 -2.82
N PRO A 89 -25.41 5.84 -2.53
CA PRO A 89 -24.54 7.00 -2.45
C PRO A 89 -23.38 6.69 -1.49
N PRO A 90 -22.14 7.12 -1.78
CA PRO A 90 -21.01 6.85 -0.91
C PRO A 90 -21.30 7.41 0.50
N PRO A 91 -21.31 6.56 1.55
CA PRO A 91 -21.54 7.04 2.91
C PRO A 91 -20.39 7.96 3.33
N GLN A 92 -20.65 9.04 4.08
CA GLN A 92 -19.58 9.93 4.55
C GLN A 92 -19.18 9.57 5.98
N CYS A 93 -17.94 9.12 6.17
CA CYS A 93 -17.41 8.65 7.45
C CYS A 93 -16.66 9.71 8.28
N LEU A 94 -16.56 10.95 7.81
CA LEU A 94 -15.84 12.00 8.54
C LEU A 94 -16.63 12.51 9.76
N ASP A 95 -15.91 12.76 10.85
CA ASP A 95 -16.38 13.35 12.11
C ASP A 95 -17.12 14.68 11.84
N GLY A 96 -18.45 14.62 11.84
CA GLY A 96 -19.31 15.76 11.53
C GLY A 96 -20.68 15.41 10.97
N GLY A 97 -20.86 14.16 10.50
CA GLY A 97 -22.20 13.56 10.31
C GLY A 97 -23.12 14.28 9.33
N VAL A 98 -22.58 15.01 8.35
CA VAL A 98 -23.42 15.53 7.27
C VAL A 98 -23.85 14.31 6.45
N PRO A 99 -25.16 14.00 6.37
CA PRO A 99 -25.61 12.88 5.56
C PRO A 99 -25.15 13.12 4.11
N PRO A 100 -24.70 12.06 3.40
CA PRO A 100 -24.24 12.21 2.04
C PRO A 100 -25.32 12.90 1.20
N VAL A 101 -24.91 13.87 0.38
CA VAL A 101 -25.84 14.47 -0.58
C VAL A 101 -26.26 13.37 -1.54
N VAL A 102 -27.50 12.93 -1.39
CA VAL A 102 -28.08 11.93 -2.29
C VAL A 102 -28.14 12.56 -3.68
N PRO A 103 -27.56 11.93 -4.70
CA PRO A 103 -27.70 12.40 -6.08
C PRO A 103 -29.17 12.58 -6.43
N GLY A 104 -29.49 13.61 -7.20
CA GLY A 104 -30.83 13.79 -7.75
C GLY A 104 -31.22 12.68 -8.74
N GLY A 105 -32.42 12.80 -9.30
CA GLY A 105 -32.93 11.89 -10.33
C GLY A 105 -33.74 10.73 -9.76
N THR A 106 -33.94 9.71 -10.60
CA THR A 106 -34.63 8.47 -10.19
C THR A 106 -33.63 7.32 -10.05
N PRO A 107 -34.01 6.23 -9.38
CA PRO A 107 -33.17 5.04 -9.27
C PRO A 107 -32.79 4.45 -10.65
N GLU A 108 -33.68 4.57 -11.64
CA GLU A 108 -33.44 4.17 -13.03
C GLU A 108 -32.52 5.15 -13.77
N CYS A 109 -32.70 6.45 -13.47
CA CYS A 109 -32.03 7.58 -14.10
C CYS A 109 -31.41 8.53 -13.06
N PRO A 110 -30.33 8.09 -12.39
CA PRO A 110 -29.65 8.93 -11.41
C PRO A 110 -28.87 10.04 -12.10
N ASP A 111 -29.06 11.27 -11.63
CA ASP A 111 -28.54 12.48 -12.27
C ASP A 111 -27.00 12.49 -12.34
N ASP A 112 -26.32 11.82 -11.42
CA ASP A 112 -24.85 11.79 -11.37
C ASP A 112 -24.20 10.79 -12.34
N LYS A 113 -24.98 9.88 -12.95
CA LYS A 113 -24.45 8.85 -13.85
C LYS A 113 -24.75 9.09 -15.33
N ASN A 114 -25.71 9.96 -15.66
CA ASN A 114 -26.15 10.24 -17.04
C ASN A 114 -26.33 8.96 -17.87
N ARG A 115 -27.12 8.02 -17.32
CA ARG A 115 -27.29 6.68 -17.88
C ARG A 115 -27.92 6.72 -19.27
N GLU A 116 -27.47 5.84 -20.16
CA GLU A 116 -28.05 5.68 -21.50
C GLU A 116 -29.57 5.47 -21.42
N GLY A 117 -30.30 6.19 -22.27
CA GLY A 117 -31.76 6.15 -22.33
C GLY A 117 -32.47 7.12 -21.38
N CYS A 118 -31.78 7.72 -20.41
CA CYS A 118 -32.37 8.67 -19.47
C CYS A 118 -32.54 10.06 -20.07
N LYS A 119 -33.56 10.79 -19.64
CA LYS A 119 -33.86 12.13 -20.14
C LYS A 119 -32.66 13.06 -19.96
N CYS A 120 -32.37 13.85 -20.99
CA CYS A 120 -31.28 14.82 -20.97
C CYS A 120 -31.79 16.23 -21.34
N PRO A 121 -31.11 17.30 -20.90
CA PRO A 121 -31.67 18.65 -20.98
C PRO A 121 -31.79 19.17 -22.42
N LYS A 122 -30.79 18.90 -23.26
CA LYS A 122 -30.73 19.44 -24.62
C LYS A 122 -29.98 18.54 -25.59
N VAL A 123 -30.56 18.30 -26.77
CA VAL A 123 -29.91 17.54 -27.86
C VAL A 123 -28.56 18.14 -28.21
N GLY A 124 -27.54 17.29 -28.32
CA GLY A 124 -26.15 17.65 -28.60
C GLY A 124 -25.35 18.06 -27.36
N GLU A 125 -25.98 18.20 -26.18
CA GLU A 125 -25.26 18.36 -24.93
C GLU A 125 -24.42 17.11 -24.62
N THR A 126 -23.26 17.30 -24.00
CA THR A 126 -22.37 16.20 -23.59
C THR A 126 -22.17 16.23 -22.09
N ALA A 127 -22.07 15.05 -21.48
CA ALA A 127 -21.83 14.90 -20.06
C ALA A 127 -20.97 13.69 -19.74
N ALA A 128 -20.32 13.69 -18.58
CA ALA A 128 -19.66 12.52 -18.04
C ALA A 128 -20.70 11.46 -17.68
N CYS A 129 -20.45 10.20 -18.05
CA CYS A 129 -21.34 9.07 -17.76
C CYS A 129 -20.57 7.95 -17.08
N TRP A 130 -21.25 7.21 -16.21
CA TRP A 130 -20.64 6.12 -15.45
C TRP A 130 -21.59 4.92 -15.35
N PRO A 131 -21.30 3.81 -16.06
CA PRO A 131 -22.14 2.61 -15.99
C PRO A 131 -21.83 1.71 -14.78
N GLY A 132 -20.71 1.93 -14.08
CA GLY A 132 -20.28 1.10 -12.94
C GLY A 132 -20.91 1.49 -11.59
N PHE A 133 -20.41 0.86 -10.52
CA PHE A 133 -20.72 1.24 -9.15
C PHE A 133 -20.01 2.53 -8.73
N ARG A 134 -20.66 3.37 -7.91
CA ARG A 134 -20.11 4.66 -7.43
C ARG A 134 -18.80 4.47 -6.68
N LYS A 135 -18.69 3.44 -5.84
CA LYS A 135 -17.46 3.08 -5.11
C LYS A 135 -16.23 2.87 -6.00
N ASN A 136 -16.45 2.53 -7.27
CA ASN A 136 -15.38 2.28 -8.23
C ASN A 136 -15.07 3.46 -9.16
N ARG A 137 -15.86 4.53 -9.10
CA ARG A 137 -15.77 5.67 -10.01
C ARG A 137 -14.51 6.48 -9.72
N ASN A 138 -13.73 6.78 -10.77
CA ASN A 138 -12.50 7.59 -10.67
C ASN A 138 -11.45 7.04 -9.69
N ARG A 139 -11.37 5.71 -9.54
CA ARG A 139 -10.36 4.99 -8.75
C ARG A 139 -9.44 4.19 -9.68
N GLY A 140 -8.14 4.11 -9.37
CA GLY A 140 -7.19 3.36 -10.21
C GLY A 140 -7.27 3.75 -11.70
N ILE A 141 -7.54 2.77 -12.57
CA ILE A 141 -7.75 3.00 -14.02
C ILE A 141 -9.20 3.36 -14.39
N CYS A 142 -10.14 3.19 -13.46
CA CYS A 142 -11.55 3.44 -13.71
C CYS A 142 -11.81 4.92 -13.90
N LYS A 143 -12.56 5.24 -14.95
CA LYS A 143 -12.86 6.61 -15.33
C LYS A 143 -14.19 6.69 -16.04
N ASP A 144 -14.83 7.84 -15.90
CA ASP A 144 -16.04 8.17 -16.62
C ASP A 144 -15.84 8.13 -18.13
N GLY A 145 -16.90 7.75 -18.83
CA GLY A 145 -17.02 7.96 -20.26
C GLY A 145 -17.65 9.32 -20.55
N THR A 146 -17.95 9.55 -21.82
CA THR A 146 -18.75 10.69 -22.28
C THR A 146 -19.99 10.17 -23.00
N THR A 147 -21.13 10.75 -22.67
CA THR A 147 -22.39 10.53 -23.39
C THR A 147 -22.81 11.84 -24.07
N THR A 148 -23.60 11.71 -25.14
CA THR A 148 -24.21 12.84 -25.85
C THR A 148 -25.72 12.70 -25.80
N CYS A 149 -26.42 13.79 -25.52
CA CYS A 149 -27.88 13.83 -25.52
C CYS A 149 -28.40 13.73 -26.95
N LEU A 150 -29.24 12.73 -27.23
CA LEU A 150 -29.80 12.44 -28.53
C LEU A 150 -31.31 12.73 -28.54
N GLN A 151 -31.82 13.09 -29.70
CA GLN A 151 -33.26 13.15 -29.94
C GLN A 151 -33.79 11.71 -30.05
N LYS A 152 -34.77 11.35 -29.23
CA LYS A 152 -35.44 10.05 -29.24
C LYS A 152 -36.93 10.28 -29.54
N GLY A 153 -37.32 10.15 -30.81
CA GLY A 153 -38.68 10.49 -31.24
C GLY A 153 -38.90 12.00 -31.42
N GLU A 154 -40.15 12.45 -31.57
CA GLU A 154 -40.45 13.85 -31.92
C GLU A 154 -40.25 14.83 -30.75
N ASN A 155 -40.51 14.38 -29.52
CA ASN A 155 -40.54 15.26 -28.34
C ASN A 155 -39.74 14.74 -27.14
N GLU A 156 -38.99 13.65 -27.29
CA GLU A 156 -38.17 13.10 -26.20
C GLU A 156 -36.69 13.23 -26.52
N THR A 157 -35.92 13.44 -25.47
CA THR A 157 -34.47 13.49 -25.49
C THR A 157 -33.94 12.44 -24.53
N ALA A 158 -32.87 11.76 -24.90
CA ALA A 158 -32.25 10.76 -24.05
C ALA A 158 -30.72 10.77 -24.19
N TRP A 159 -30.01 10.52 -23.10
CA TRP A 159 -28.57 10.27 -23.14
C TRP A 159 -28.29 9.07 -24.03
N GLY A 160 -27.34 9.23 -24.95
CA GLY A 160 -26.85 8.15 -25.80
C GLY A 160 -25.90 7.20 -25.07
N PRO A 161 -25.24 6.30 -25.81
CA PRO A 161 -24.27 5.38 -25.25
C PRO A 161 -23.16 6.09 -24.48
N CYS A 162 -22.75 5.50 -23.36
CA CYS A 162 -21.58 5.97 -22.64
C CYS A 162 -20.30 5.48 -23.33
N VAL A 163 -19.48 6.38 -23.86
CA VAL A 163 -18.28 6.00 -24.64
C VAL A 163 -17.01 6.36 -23.88
N GLY A 164 -16.03 5.45 -23.85
CA GLY A 164 -14.70 5.71 -23.29
C GLY A 164 -14.56 5.51 -21.77
N TYR A 165 -15.60 5.00 -21.11
CA TYR A 165 -15.52 4.59 -19.71
C TYR A 165 -14.60 3.38 -19.53
N VAL A 166 -14.07 3.20 -18.32
CA VAL A 166 -13.28 2.01 -17.94
C VAL A 166 -13.87 1.44 -16.66
N LEU A 167 -14.29 0.17 -16.70
CA LEU A 167 -14.81 -0.56 -15.54
C LEU A 167 -13.70 -1.32 -14.80
N PRO A 168 -13.95 -1.67 -13.54
CA PRO A 168 -13.06 -2.56 -12.81
C PRO A 168 -12.98 -3.92 -13.50
N ASP A 169 -11.83 -4.57 -13.42
CA ASP A 169 -11.73 -5.99 -13.74
C ASP A 169 -12.44 -6.78 -12.64
N PRO A 170 -13.47 -7.59 -12.96
CA PRO A 170 -14.23 -8.35 -11.96
C PRO A 170 -13.38 -9.36 -11.18
N ASN A 171 -12.20 -9.72 -11.69
CA ASN A 171 -11.28 -10.65 -11.02
C ASN A 171 -10.16 -9.93 -10.25
N ALA A 172 -10.05 -8.61 -10.37
CA ALA A 172 -9.02 -7.84 -9.69
C ALA A 172 -9.45 -7.50 -8.26
N THR A 173 -8.76 -8.09 -7.28
CA THR A 173 -8.93 -7.78 -5.85
C THR A 173 -8.00 -6.66 -5.38
N SER A 174 -6.99 -6.31 -6.17
CA SER A 174 -5.99 -5.28 -5.86
C SER A 174 -5.40 -4.66 -7.13
N GLY A 175 -4.63 -3.58 -6.94
CA GLY A 175 -3.97 -2.88 -8.02
C GLY A 175 -4.90 -1.96 -8.84
N PRO A 176 -4.36 -1.30 -9.88
CA PRO A 176 -5.08 -0.26 -10.61
C PRO A 176 -6.41 -0.69 -11.25
N SER A 177 -6.52 -1.97 -11.65
CA SER A 177 -7.73 -2.53 -12.27
C SER A 177 -8.84 -2.88 -11.29
N ALA A 178 -8.55 -2.98 -9.98
CA ALA A 178 -9.58 -3.22 -8.96
C ALA A 178 -10.46 -1.98 -8.72
N CYS A 179 -9.94 -0.79 -9.02
CA CYS A 179 -10.64 0.49 -8.85
C CYS A 179 -11.27 0.65 -7.46
N LEU A 180 -10.49 0.31 -6.44
CA LEU A 180 -10.76 0.56 -5.02
C LEU A 180 -9.91 1.74 -4.54
N CYS A 181 -10.18 2.27 -3.34
CA CYS A 181 -9.25 3.18 -2.67
C CYS A 181 -7.86 2.50 -2.52
N PHE A 182 -6.77 3.26 -2.72
CA PHE A 182 -5.40 2.73 -2.83
C PHE A 182 -5.18 1.80 -4.03
N SER A 183 -5.93 1.96 -5.12
CA SER A 183 -5.64 1.25 -6.39
C SER A 183 -4.65 2.01 -7.26
N GLY A 184 -4.49 3.32 -7.03
CA GLY A 184 -3.48 4.14 -7.68
C GLY A 184 -2.92 5.24 -6.77
N GLY A 185 -1.71 5.72 -7.10
CA GLY A 185 -1.03 6.80 -6.36
C GLY A 185 0.51 6.67 -6.28
N GLN A 186 1.11 7.24 -5.23
CA GLN A 186 2.49 7.06 -4.82
C GLN A 186 2.67 7.37 -3.32
N TRP A 187 3.39 6.53 -2.57
CA TRP A 187 3.96 6.90 -1.26
C TRP A 187 5.47 7.07 -1.38
N LYS A 188 5.91 8.32 -1.47
CA LYS A 188 7.32 8.66 -1.68
C LYS A 188 8.00 8.93 -0.33
N LEU A 189 9.06 8.17 -0.06
CA LEU A 189 9.90 8.26 1.13
C LEU A 189 11.30 8.71 0.68
N ASP A 190 11.85 9.74 1.32
CA ASP A 190 13.13 10.33 0.89
C ASP A 190 14.36 9.59 1.43
N ASN A 191 14.21 8.81 2.50
CA ASN A 191 15.28 8.04 3.13
C ASN A 191 14.74 6.73 3.72
N LEU A 192 15.33 5.60 3.34
CA LEU A 192 14.98 4.28 3.91
C LEU A 192 16.21 3.41 4.19
N SER A 193 17.39 4.00 4.20
CA SER A 193 18.62 3.24 4.45
C SER A 193 18.75 2.91 5.94
N PRO A 194 19.04 1.65 6.30
CA PRO A 194 19.46 1.29 7.65
C PRO A 194 20.99 1.47 7.82
N CYS A 195 21.42 1.77 9.04
CA CYS A 195 22.81 1.72 9.46
C CYS A 195 23.04 0.55 10.39
N PHE A 196 24.08 -0.25 10.11
CA PHE A 196 24.43 -1.42 10.88
C PHE A 196 25.64 -1.14 11.76
N GLY A 197 25.51 -1.36 13.07
CA GLY A 197 26.63 -1.25 14.00
C GLY A 197 27.46 -2.54 14.06
N ASP A 198 28.76 -2.41 14.31
CA ASP A 198 29.70 -3.53 14.43
C ASP A 198 30.58 -3.37 15.69
N ASN A 199 30.55 -4.37 16.58
CA ASN A 199 31.39 -4.43 17.79
C ASN A 199 32.55 -5.43 17.66
N GLY A 200 32.97 -5.73 16.42
CA GLY A 200 33.98 -6.74 16.10
C GLY A 200 33.39 -8.12 15.76
N GLY A 201 32.06 -8.27 15.84
CA GLY A 201 31.32 -9.46 15.44
C GLY A 201 30.89 -9.48 13.97
N GLY A 202 31.28 -8.47 13.19
CA GLY A 202 30.87 -8.26 11.80
C GLY A 202 29.65 -7.34 11.68
N PRO A 203 29.26 -6.98 10.44
CA PRO A 203 28.19 -6.02 10.22
C PRO A 203 26.85 -6.45 10.85
N GLY A 204 26.22 -5.51 11.55
CA GLY A 204 24.96 -5.74 12.27
C GLY A 204 25.14 -6.41 13.63
N SER A 205 26.39 -6.64 14.08
CA SER A 205 26.65 -7.29 15.36
C SER A 205 26.24 -6.50 16.59
N MET A 206 26.06 -5.19 16.46
CA MET A 206 25.45 -4.33 17.49
C MET A 206 23.95 -4.09 17.27
N GLY A 207 23.40 -4.56 16.14
CA GLY A 207 22.06 -4.23 15.69
C GLY A 207 22.05 -3.22 14.55
N ALA A 208 20.92 -2.54 14.37
CA ALA A 208 20.75 -1.52 13.34
C ALA A 208 19.99 -0.29 13.86
N VAL A 209 20.11 0.81 13.13
CA VAL A 209 19.47 2.09 13.45
C VAL A 209 19.07 2.80 12.16
N SER A 210 18.05 3.65 12.20
CA SER A 210 17.73 4.54 11.09
C SER A 210 18.90 5.48 10.76
N THR A 211 19.19 5.70 9.48
CA THR A 211 19.97 6.87 9.03
C THR A 211 19.27 8.18 9.39
N ILE A 212 20.01 9.28 9.31
CA ILE A 212 19.50 10.65 9.45
C ILE A 212 19.78 11.47 8.19
N ILE A 213 18.98 12.51 7.97
CA ILE A 213 19.23 13.48 6.89
C ILE A 213 19.91 14.72 7.48
N THR A 214 21.18 14.95 7.16
CA THR A 214 21.94 16.13 7.59
C THR A 214 22.42 16.92 6.38
N GLY A 215 21.98 18.17 6.25
CA GLY A 215 22.35 19.01 5.10
C GLY A 215 21.93 18.42 3.75
N GLY A 216 20.81 17.69 3.71
CA GLY A 216 20.30 17.02 2.51
C GLY A 216 21.02 15.71 2.14
N LYS A 217 21.95 15.22 2.97
CA LYS A 217 22.64 13.94 2.79
C LYS A 217 22.14 12.91 3.79
N ILE A 218 22.03 11.67 3.34
CA ILE A 218 21.71 10.53 4.19
C ILE A 218 23.02 10.06 4.83
N ASP A 219 23.08 10.11 6.16
CA ASP A 219 24.25 9.72 6.94
C ASP A 219 23.86 8.75 8.07
N CYS A 220 24.82 7.91 8.47
CA CYS A 220 24.66 7.15 9.69
C CYS A 220 24.83 8.07 10.92
N PRO A 221 23.95 7.96 11.93
CA PRO A 221 24.20 8.62 13.20
C PRO A 221 25.49 8.06 13.82
N PRO A 222 26.12 8.78 14.77
CA PRO A 222 27.25 8.24 15.52
C PRO A 222 26.89 6.89 16.14
N ILE A 223 27.62 5.85 15.74
CA ILE A 223 27.41 4.48 16.23
C ILE A 223 28.19 4.29 17.53
N SER A 224 27.46 4.02 18.61
CA SER A 224 27.99 3.71 19.94
C SER A 224 27.45 2.38 20.44
N ASP A 225 28.13 1.77 21.41
CA ASP A 225 27.60 0.64 22.19
C ASP A 225 27.17 1.15 23.58
N PRO A 226 25.87 1.14 23.94
CA PRO A 226 24.74 0.62 23.16
C PRO A 226 24.33 1.54 21.99
N LEU A 227 23.68 0.95 20.97
CA LEU A 227 23.05 1.71 19.89
C LEU A 227 21.93 2.60 20.46
N THR A 228 21.90 3.85 20.02
CA THR A 228 20.91 4.84 20.45
C THR A 228 20.02 5.26 19.27
N LYS A 229 18.74 5.49 19.56
CA LYS A 229 17.77 6.00 18.58
C LYS A 229 18.09 7.47 18.25
N PRO A 230 18.20 7.85 16.97
CA PRO A 230 18.44 9.23 16.56
C PRO A 230 17.30 10.16 16.98
N ALA A 231 17.62 11.43 17.24
CA ALA A 231 16.60 12.44 17.59
C ALA A 231 15.80 12.92 16.36
N GLN A 232 16.41 12.91 15.19
CA GLN A 232 15.81 13.32 13.92
C GLN A 232 14.85 12.24 13.39
N SER A 233 13.84 12.65 12.62
CA SER A 233 13.00 11.71 11.86
C SER A 233 13.86 10.93 10.85
N TRP A 234 13.41 9.71 10.54
CA TRP A 234 14.09 8.87 9.56
C TRP A 234 13.84 9.36 8.15
N SER A 235 12.58 9.65 7.80
CA SER A 235 12.17 9.90 6.43
C SER A 235 11.05 10.91 6.31
N PRO A 236 11.33 12.10 5.73
CA PRO A 236 10.29 12.93 5.14
C PRO A 236 9.55 12.15 4.06
N ASN A 237 8.24 12.39 3.93
CA ASN A 237 7.46 11.68 2.94
C ASN A 237 6.24 12.45 2.43
N THR A 238 5.82 12.06 1.24
CA THR A 238 4.63 12.60 0.57
C THR A 238 3.75 11.46 0.09
N LEU A 239 2.44 11.66 0.16
CA LEU A 239 1.44 10.72 -0.30
C LEU A 239 0.66 11.34 -1.47
N LYS A 240 0.38 10.53 -2.48
CA LYS A 240 -0.64 10.79 -3.51
C LYS A 240 -1.47 9.52 -3.60
N VAL A 241 -2.76 9.55 -3.33
CA VAL A 241 -3.65 8.39 -3.48
C VAL A 241 -4.96 8.81 -4.12
N ASP A 242 -5.67 7.86 -4.72
CA ASP A 242 -6.91 8.06 -5.49
C ASP A 242 -8.16 8.34 -4.65
N CYS A 243 -8.04 8.36 -3.32
CA CYS A 243 -9.11 8.59 -2.36
C CYS A 243 -8.69 9.53 -1.23
N ALA A 244 -9.65 10.19 -0.60
CA ALA A 244 -9.44 10.88 0.67
C ALA A 244 -9.78 9.94 1.83
N GLY A 245 -9.18 10.13 2.99
CA GLY A 245 -9.45 9.30 4.16
C GLY A 245 -8.47 9.51 5.30
N HIS A 246 -8.60 8.68 6.33
CA HIS A 246 -7.65 8.57 7.43
C HIS A 246 -6.84 7.30 7.25
N PHE A 247 -5.52 7.43 7.14
CA PHE A 247 -4.64 6.31 6.80
C PHE A 247 -3.51 6.16 7.80
N LYS A 248 -3.22 4.92 8.15
CA LYS A 248 -2.00 4.51 8.83
C LYS A 248 -1.11 3.77 7.85
N LEU A 249 0.03 4.38 7.53
CA LEU A 249 1.05 3.81 6.66
C LEU A 249 2.20 3.26 7.49
N CYS A 250 2.62 2.04 7.18
CA CYS A 250 3.73 1.39 7.86
C CYS A 250 4.84 1.00 6.87
N TYR A 251 6.08 1.14 7.30
CA TYR A 251 7.26 0.63 6.61
C TYR A 251 7.98 -0.38 7.50
N ALA A 252 8.12 -1.61 7.03
CA ALA A 252 8.81 -2.68 7.73
C ALA A 252 10.08 -3.10 6.99
N LEU A 253 11.21 -3.22 7.69
CA LEU A 253 12.42 -3.86 7.15
C LEU A 253 12.46 -5.31 7.62
N LYS A 254 12.64 -6.25 6.69
CA LYS A 254 12.69 -7.68 6.97
C LYS A 254 13.90 -8.34 6.31
N ALA A 255 14.55 -9.28 7.00
CA ALA A 255 15.56 -10.14 6.40
C ALA A 255 14.87 -11.35 5.75
N GLY A 256 14.95 -11.44 4.43
CA GLY A 256 14.20 -12.41 3.61
C GLY A 256 14.26 -12.03 2.12
N LYS A 257 13.35 -12.58 1.30
CA LYS A 257 13.30 -12.32 -0.15
C LYS A 257 11.97 -11.67 -0.52
N ALA A 258 11.98 -10.48 -1.14
CA ALA A 258 10.72 -9.77 -1.46
C ALA A 258 9.81 -10.51 -2.43
N GLN A 259 10.38 -11.33 -3.33
CA GLN A 259 9.63 -12.10 -4.33
C GLN A 259 8.89 -13.29 -3.72
N THR A 260 9.35 -13.76 -2.55
CA THR A 260 8.77 -14.91 -1.84
C THR A 260 8.71 -14.57 -0.35
N PRO A 261 7.93 -13.56 0.04
CA PRO A 261 7.89 -13.12 1.43
C PRO A 261 7.27 -14.22 2.30
N ASN A 262 7.81 -14.40 3.50
CA ASN A 262 7.30 -15.34 4.49
C ASN A 262 6.82 -14.58 5.73
N ALA A 263 5.75 -15.06 6.36
CA ALA A 263 5.29 -14.55 7.65
C ALA A 263 6.36 -14.72 8.77
N THR A 264 7.28 -15.66 8.61
CA THR A 264 8.41 -15.89 9.53
C THR A 264 9.69 -15.16 9.13
N ASP A 265 9.67 -14.34 8.07
CA ASP A 265 10.82 -13.50 7.73
C ASP A 265 11.16 -12.62 8.92
N CYS A 266 12.46 -12.50 9.18
CA CYS A 266 12.91 -11.82 10.38
C CYS A 266 12.59 -10.31 10.28
N LEU A 267 11.77 -9.80 11.20
CA LEU A 267 11.41 -8.39 11.26
C LEU A 267 12.51 -7.59 11.98
N LEU A 268 13.21 -6.73 11.24
CA LEU A 268 14.24 -5.86 11.80
C LEU A 268 13.61 -4.65 12.51
N THR A 269 12.65 -4.01 11.84
CA THR A 269 11.91 -2.88 12.41
C THR A 269 10.61 -2.68 11.65
N LYS A 270 9.66 -2.01 12.30
CA LYS A 270 8.45 -1.49 11.67
C LYS A 270 8.11 -0.13 12.27
N VAL A 271 7.98 0.86 11.41
CA VAL A 271 7.59 2.22 11.80
C VAL A 271 6.30 2.58 11.08
N CYS A 272 5.39 3.25 11.79
CA CYS A 272 4.11 3.66 11.24
C CYS A 272 3.86 5.14 11.50
N VAL A 273 3.13 5.76 10.59
CA VAL A 273 2.63 7.13 10.66
C VAL A 273 1.16 7.14 10.27
N GLU A 274 0.40 8.06 10.85
CA GLU A 274 -1.05 8.09 10.72
C GLU A 274 -1.52 9.54 10.62
N ALA A 275 -2.37 9.82 9.62
CA ALA A 275 -2.92 11.15 9.37
C ALA A 275 -4.09 11.12 8.38
N ASP A 276 -4.84 12.22 8.38
CA ASP A 276 -5.83 12.51 7.37
C ASP A 276 -5.17 12.92 6.05
N TYR A 277 -5.73 12.42 4.95
CA TYR A 277 -5.38 12.78 3.60
C TYR A 277 -6.63 13.37 2.91
N PRO A 278 -6.75 14.71 2.84
CA PRO A 278 -8.03 15.35 2.55
C PRO A 278 -8.35 15.49 1.06
N LYS A 279 -7.35 15.44 0.17
CA LYS A 279 -7.53 15.69 -1.27
C LYS A 279 -7.09 14.49 -2.11
N PRO A 280 -8.01 13.76 -2.78
CA PRO A 280 -7.64 12.68 -3.68
C PRO A 280 -6.78 13.20 -4.84
N ASN A 281 -5.85 12.38 -5.32
CA ASN A 281 -4.99 12.62 -6.48
C ASN A 281 -4.05 13.85 -6.39
N VAL A 282 -3.86 14.43 -5.20
CA VAL A 282 -2.94 15.56 -4.98
C VAL A 282 -1.77 15.13 -4.09
N VAL A 283 -0.54 15.33 -4.57
CA VAL A 283 0.67 15.10 -3.75
C VAL A 283 0.60 16.01 -2.52
N GLN A 284 0.59 15.41 -1.33
CA GLN A 284 0.51 16.10 -0.05
C GLN A 284 1.62 15.60 0.88
N PRO A 285 2.18 16.47 1.73
CA PRO A 285 3.02 16.03 2.84
C PRO A 285 2.24 15.05 3.72
N PHE A 286 2.93 14.04 4.23
CA PHE A 286 2.40 13.09 5.21
C PHE A 286 3.38 13.04 6.39
N PRO A 287 2.96 12.68 7.63
CA PRO A 287 3.85 12.77 8.79
C PRO A 287 5.14 11.98 8.56
N ASP A 288 6.28 12.57 8.91
CA ASP A 288 7.59 11.95 8.77
C ASP A 288 7.66 10.61 9.51
N LEU A 289 8.33 9.62 8.89
CA LEU A 289 8.62 8.36 9.57
C LEU A 289 9.53 8.62 10.77
N PRO A 290 9.18 8.14 11.98
CA PRO A 290 10.02 8.29 13.15
C PRO A 290 11.32 7.49 12.99
N SER A 291 12.39 7.96 13.65
CA SER A 291 13.60 7.17 13.81
C SER A 291 13.36 5.90 14.62
N TRP A 292 14.25 4.93 14.47
CA TRP A 292 14.17 3.64 15.12
C TRP A 292 15.56 3.11 15.45
N VAL A 293 15.63 2.18 16.40
CA VAL A 293 16.81 1.39 16.76
C VAL A 293 16.36 -0.04 16.97
N ALA A 294 17.19 -0.99 16.54
CA ALA A 294 16.93 -2.42 16.61
C ALA A 294 18.14 -3.06 17.30
N ASN A 295 18.04 -3.27 18.62
CA ASN A 295 19.17 -3.65 19.50
C ASN A 295 18.81 -4.71 20.55
N THR A 296 17.61 -5.29 20.49
CA THR A 296 17.28 -6.51 21.24
C THR A 296 18.02 -7.72 20.65
N PRO A 297 18.21 -8.83 21.39
CA PRO A 297 18.91 -10.01 20.86
C PRO A 297 18.32 -10.56 19.55
N ALA A 298 16.99 -10.56 19.41
CA ALA A 298 16.30 -10.99 18.20
C ALA A 298 16.53 -10.02 17.03
N GLU A 299 16.45 -8.70 17.29
CA GLU A 299 16.74 -7.66 16.31
C GLU A 299 18.21 -7.67 15.87
N ILE A 300 19.16 -7.93 16.77
CA ILE A 300 20.59 -8.07 16.44
C ILE A 300 20.80 -9.27 15.53
N ALA A 301 20.18 -10.42 15.83
CA ALA A 301 20.24 -11.57 14.93
C ALA A 301 19.66 -11.23 13.55
N CYS A 302 18.56 -10.48 13.53
CA CYS A 302 17.93 -9.96 12.32
C CYS A 302 18.83 -9.03 11.53
N ALA A 303 19.47 -8.08 12.21
CA ALA A 303 20.35 -7.09 11.62
C ALA A 303 21.57 -7.75 10.98
N LYS A 304 22.16 -8.75 11.65
CA LYS A 304 23.24 -9.58 11.09
C LYS A 304 22.78 -10.30 9.83
N GLN A 305 21.61 -10.94 9.87
CA GLN A 305 21.05 -11.64 8.72
C GLN A 305 20.82 -10.65 7.57
N PHE A 306 20.12 -9.54 7.82
CA PHE A 306 19.85 -8.50 6.82
C PHE A 306 21.13 -7.97 6.20
N ALA A 307 22.14 -7.63 7.01
CA ALA A 307 23.42 -7.13 6.54
C ALA A 307 24.16 -8.16 5.66
N THR A 308 24.00 -9.45 5.94
CA THR A 308 24.71 -10.55 5.26
C THR A 308 24.00 -11.01 3.99
N THR A 309 22.66 -11.13 4.04
CA THR A 309 21.87 -11.73 2.96
C THR A 309 21.04 -10.71 2.19
N GLY A 310 21.06 -9.44 2.60
CA GLY A 310 20.08 -8.47 2.18
C GLY A 310 18.73 -8.73 2.84
N GLY A 311 17.71 -8.05 2.34
CA GLY A 311 16.36 -8.15 2.86
C GLY A 311 15.38 -7.41 1.97
N TYR A 312 14.26 -7.01 2.54
CA TYR A 312 13.30 -6.16 1.85
C TYR A 312 12.61 -5.18 2.78
N GLY A 313 12.22 -4.05 2.22
CA GLY A 313 11.27 -3.14 2.81
C GLY A 313 9.87 -3.49 2.36
N GLU A 314 8.90 -3.48 3.27
CA GLU A 314 7.49 -3.74 3.01
C GLU A 314 6.69 -2.49 3.37
N MET A 315 5.88 -2.02 2.41
CA MET A 315 5.00 -0.85 2.56
C MET A 315 3.57 -1.35 2.71
N SER A 316 2.92 -0.98 3.80
CA SER A 316 1.55 -1.37 4.10
C SER A 316 0.68 -0.20 4.52
N VAL A 317 -0.63 -0.37 4.35
CA VAL A 317 -1.65 0.60 4.76
C VAL A 317 -2.77 -0.11 5.51
N VAL A 318 -3.31 0.56 6.52
CA VAL A 318 -4.67 0.33 7.02
C VAL A 318 -5.37 1.68 7.12
N GLY A 319 -6.68 1.74 6.87
CA GLY A 319 -7.40 3.00 7.04
C GLY A 319 -8.85 2.94 6.62
N LEU A 320 -9.47 4.12 6.62
CA LEU A 320 -10.87 4.32 6.24
C LEU A 320 -10.97 5.52 5.30
N SER A 321 -11.59 5.33 4.14
CA SER A 321 -11.85 6.43 3.21
C SER A 321 -12.92 7.36 3.77
N VAL A 322 -12.98 8.60 3.26
CA VAL A 322 -14.10 9.51 3.57
C VAL A 322 -15.44 8.95 3.09
N GLU A 323 -15.41 7.97 2.17
CA GLU A 323 -16.55 7.24 1.61
C GLU A 323 -16.84 5.92 2.38
N CYS A 324 -16.25 5.75 3.57
CA CYS A 324 -16.33 4.55 4.40
C CYS A 324 -15.81 3.25 3.76
N ASP A 325 -14.95 3.35 2.75
CA ASP A 325 -14.25 2.17 2.24
C ASP A 325 -13.15 1.78 3.23
N GLU A 326 -13.19 0.56 3.73
CA GLU A 326 -12.08 -0.01 4.49
C GLU A 326 -10.89 -0.27 3.54
N ILE A 327 -9.70 0.19 3.96
CA ILE A 327 -8.46 -0.08 3.25
C ILE A 327 -7.66 -1.06 4.09
N ASP A 328 -7.80 -2.35 3.81
CA ASP A 328 -7.18 -3.44 4.55
C ASP A 328 -6.88 -4.63 3.62
N ASP A 329 -6.45 -5.76 4.20
CA ASP A 329 -6.21 -7.01 3.48
C ASP A 329 -7.47 -7.87 3.23
N GLY A 330 -8.66 -7.31 3.44
CA GLY A 330 -9.95 -8.01 3.42
C GLY A 330 -10.31 -8.71 4.72
N SER A 331 -9.45 -8.65 5.75
CA SER A 331 -9.67 -9.23 7.07
C SER A 331 -9.47 -8.25 8.23
N GLY A 332 -9.45 -6.94 7.95
CA GLY A 332 -9.10 -5.90 8.93
C GLY A 332 -7.59 -5.74 9.16
N GLY A 333 -6.76 -6.50 8.45
CA GLY A 333 -5.30 -6.45 8.56
C GLY A 333 -4.65 -5.40 7.66
N GLU A 334 -3.33 -5.32 7.70
CA GLU A 334 -2.60 -4.36 6.88
C GLU A 334 -2.50 -4.81 5.41
N LYS A 335 -2.98 -3.96 4.50
CA LYS A 335 -2.82 -4.15 3.06
C LYS A 335 -1.38 -3.85 2.65
N VAL A 336 -0.61 -4.88 2.32
CA VAL A 336 0.72 -4.71 1.70
C VAL A 336 0.56 -4.35 0.23
N PHE A 337 1.12 -3.22 -0.18
CA PHE A 337 1.00 -2.74 -1.56
C PHE A 337 2.32 -2.66 -2.32
N ASN A 338 3.47 -2.64 -1.63
CA ASN A 338 4.77 -2.62 -2.31
C ASN A 338 5.86 -3.29 -1.45
N ARG A 339 6.87 -3.85 -2.14
CA ARG A 339 8.08 -4.37 -1.52
C ARG A 339 9.32 -3.93 -2.30
N VAL A 340 10.37 -3.55 -1.58
CA VAL A 340 11.63 -3.08 -2.16
C VAL A 340 12.77 -4.00 -1.70
N ASN A 341 13.55 -4.55 -2.64
CA ASN A 341 14.69 -5.40 -2.31
C ASN A 341 15.90 -4.58 -1.86
N TYR A 342 16.49 -4.97 -0.74
CA TYR A 342 17.74 -4.41 -0.22
C TYR A 342 18.90 -5.33 -0.47
N CYS A 343 20.01 -4.75 -0.89
CA CYS A 343 21.23 -5.50 -1.11
C CYS A 343 21.90 -5.92 0.20
N PRO A 344 22.57 -7.09 0.21
CA PRO A 344 23.61 -7.37 1.19
C PRO A 344 24.67 -6.27 1.24
N LEU A 345 25.30 -6.06 2.40
CA LEU A 345 26.39 -5.09 2.51
C LEU A 345 27.62 -5.45 1.68
N SER A 346 27.81 -6.74 1.36
CA SER A 346 28.90 -7.20 0.47
C SER A 346 28.81 -6.59 -0.93
N CYS A 347 27.63 -6.15 -1.37
CA CYS A 347 27.43 -5.48 -2.65
C CYS A 347 28.12 -4.11 -2.73
N ASN A 348 28.39 -3.45 -1.60
CA ASN A 348 29.12 -2.18 -1.59
C ASN A 348 30.57 -2.35 -2.05
N THR A 349 31.18 -3.51 -1.80
CA THR A 349 32.54 -3.83 -2.23
C THR A 349 32.57 -4.68 -3.51
N ASN A 350 31.55 -5.50 -3.73
CA ASN A 350 31.47 -6.44 -4.84
C ASN A 350 30.13 -6.30 -5.59
N PRO A 351 29.88 -5.20 -6.31
CA PRO A 351 28.59 -4.90 -6.92
C PRO A 351 28.19 -5.85 -8.07
N ASN A 352 29.14 -6.63 -8.58
CA ASN A 352 28.90 -7.54 -9.71
C ASN A 352 28.44 -8.94 -9.29
N LEU A 353 28.30 -9.21 -7.99
CA LEU A 353 27.82 -10.50 -7.51
C LEU A 353 26.35 -10.71 -7.93
N PRO A 354 25.92 -11.95 -8.22
CA PRO A 354 24.56 -12.23 -8.67
C PRO A 354 23.47 -11.69 -7.73
N GLU A 355 23.69 -11.76 -6.41
CA GLU A 355 22.78 -11.24 -5.39
C GLU A 355 22.63 -9.71 -5.40
N CYS A 356 23.54 -8.99 -6.08
CA CYS A 356 23.52 -7.53 -6.18
C CYS A 356 22.74 -7.01 -7.41
N GLN A 357 22.40 -7.89 -8.36
CA GLN A 357 21.86 -7.47 -9.67
C GLN A 357 20.40 -6.98 -9.63
N ASN A 358 19.64 -7.29 -8.58
CA ASN A 358 18.20 -6.99 -8.48
C ASN A 358 17.78 -6.37 -7.14
N CYS A 359 18.70 -5.67 -6.48
CA CYS A 359 18.46 -5.01 -5.21
C CYS A 359 18.92 -3.55 -5.27
N GLN A 360 18.49 -2.75 -4.30
CA GLN A 360 18.88 -1.34 -4.19
C GLN A 360 19.51 -1.08 -2.82
N SER A 361 20.48 -0.16 -2.78
CA SER A 361 21.15 0.26 -1.53
C SER A 361 20.34 1.31 -0.73
N GLY A 362 19.12 1.63 -1.18
CA GLY A 362 18.18 2.55 -0.56
C GLY A 362 16.75 2.23 -1.03
N GLY A 363 15.75 2.74 -0.31
CA GLY A 363 14.34 2.44 -0.60
C GLY A 363 13.55 3.67 -1.05
N GLY A 364 12.67 3.45 -2.02
CA GLY A 364 11.59 4.33 -2.48
C GLY A 364 10.67 3.53 -3.40
N GLY A 365 9.37 3.81 -3.43
CA GLY A 365 8.39 2.97 -4.13
C GLY A 365 7.21 3.73 -4.73
N ASN A 366 6.66 3.20 -5.82
CA ASN A 366 5.36 3.58 -6.41
C ASN A 366 4.38 2.40 -6.20
N PHE A 367 3.06 2.64 -6.29
CA PHE A 367 2.09 1.53 -6.34
C PHE A 367 2.10 0.83 -7.70
#